data_AF-A0A1A1YCJ9-F1
#
_entry.id   AF-A0A1A1YCJ9-F1
#
_cell.length_a   1.000
_cell.length_b   1.000
_cell.length_c   1.000
_cell.angle_alpha   90.00
_cell.angle_beta   90.00
_cell.angle_gamma   90.00
#
_symmetry.space_group_name_H-M   'P 1'
#
loop_
_entity.id
_entity.type
_entity.pdbx_description
1 polymer ?
#
loop_
_entity_poly.entity_id
_entity_poly.type
_entity_poly.pdbx_seq_one_letter_code
_entity_poly.pdbx_strand_id
1 'polypeptide(L)' 'MRARVELVAAVVCAVGAVLSWLAASSTVVVAPVLDGEPQTTSVVYSAPLLVLSLLLATIAGVLAVLGIARMRRG' A
#
# COMPACT_ATOMS: atom_id res chain seq x y z
N MET A 1 25.53 6.39 -9.83
CA MET A 1 24.71 7.18 -8.88
C MET A 1 23.20 7.07 -9.14
N ARG A 2 22.71 7.30 -10.37
CA ARG A 2 21.27 7.24 -10.69
C ARG A 2 20.54 5.96 -10.26
N ALA A 3 21.16 4.78 -10.44
CA ALA A 3 20.55 3.50 -10.03
C ALA A 3 20.31 3.38 -8.51
N ARG A 4 21.20 3.94 -7.68
CA ARG A 4 21.01 3.97 -6.22
C ARG A 4 19.85 4.90 -5.83
N VAL A 5 19.73 6.05 -6.50
CA VAL A 5 18.63 6.99 -6.28
C VAL A 5 17.28 6.35 -6.65
N GLU A 6 17.21 5.63 -7.77
CA GLU A 6 16.01 4.90 -8.19
C GLU A 6 15.59 3.84 -7.16
N LEU A 7 16.55 3.10 -6.59
CA LEU A 7 16.27 2.12 -5.53
C LEU A 7 15.79 2.78 -4.24
N VAL A 8 16.43 3.86 -3.80
CA VAL A 8 15.99 4.59 -2.60
C VAL A 8 14.57 5.13 -2.81
N ALA A 9 14.27 5.72 -3.98
CA ALA A 9 12.94 6.18 -4.31
C ALA A 9 11.92 5.04 -4.34
N ALA A 10 12.29 3.86 -4.88
CA ALA A 10 11.44 2.67 -4.87
C ALA A 10 11.08 2.24 -3.44
N VAL A 11 12.06 2.23 -2.52
CA VAL A 11 11.84 1.90 -1.11
C VAL A 11 10.89 2.90 -0.44
N VAL A 12 11.07 4.20 -0.69
CA VAL A 12 10.18 5.23 -0.14
C VAL A 12 8.74 5.05 -0.64
N CYS A 13 8.54 4.78 -1.92
CA CYS A 13 7.22 4.48 -2.47
C CYS A 13 6.61 3.20 -1.88
N ALA A 14 7.41 2.14 -1.69
CA ALA A 14 6.94 0.91 -1.08
C ALA A 14 6.47 1.13 0.37
N VAL A 15 7.22 1.90 1.16
CA VAL A 15 6.82 2.27 2.53
C VAL A 15 5.51 3.06 2.51
N GLY A 16 5.38 4.06 1.64
CA GLY A 16 4.17 4.85 1.50
C GLY A 16 2.94 4.02 1.08
N ALA A 17 3.14 3.02 0.21
CA ALA A 17 2.08 2.08 -0.17
C ALA A 17 1.58 1.28 1.04
N VAL A 18 2.50 0.70 1.82
CA VAL A 18 2.16 -0.08 3.02
C VAL A 18 1.41 0.78 4.04
N LEU A 19 1.89 2.00 4.31
CA LEU A 19 1.23 2.91 5.25
C LEU A 19 -0.17 3.30 4.76
N SER A 20 -0.32 3.54 3.46
CA SER A 20 -1.63 3.88 2.86
C SER A 20 -2.60 2.71 2.92
N TRP A 21 -2.13 1.48 2.70
CA TRP A 21 -2.93 0.26 2.84
C TRP A 21 -3.42 0.07 4.28
N LEU A 22 -2.51 0.21 5.26
CA LEU A 22 -2.85 0.08 6.68
C LEU A 22 -3.84 1.16 7.13
N ALA A 23 -3.71 2.38 6.62
CA ALA A 23 -4.65 3.47 6.89
C ALA A 23 -5.99 3.30 6.15
N ALA A 24 -6.00 2.58 5.02
CA ALA A 24 -7.21 2.33 4.24
C ALA A 24 -8.17 1.38 4.96
N SER A 25 -7.65 0.44 5.76
CA SER A 25 -8.46 -0.49 6.54
C SER A 25 -8.87 0.12 7.87
N SER A 26 -10.15 0.47 8.02
CA SER A 26 -10.73 0.81 9.32
C SER A 26 -11.70 -0.29 9.73
N THR A 27 -11.41 -0.98 10.83
CA THR A 27 -12.32 -1.96 11.45
C THR A 27 -13.37 -1.20 12.24
N VAL A 28 -14.55 -1.05 11.67
CA VAL A 28 -15.71 -0.50 12.39
C VAL A 28 -16.48 -1.67 13.00
N VAL A 29 -16.53 -1.70 14.33
CA VAL A 29 -17.39 -2.64 15.07
C VAL A 29 -18.82 -2.15 14.91
N VAL A 30 -19.62 -2.86 14.13
CA VAL A 30 -21.06 -2.57 13.98
C VAL A 30 -21.78 -3.10 15.22
N ALA A 31 -22.49 -2.23 15.93
CA ALA A 31 -23.32 -2.62 17.07
C ALA A 31 -24.43 -3.59 16.61
N PRO A 32 -24.70 -4.69 17.35
CA PRO A 32 -25.71 -5.68 16.95
C PRO A 32 -27.10 -5.06 16.82
N VAL A 33 -27.84 -5.40 15.77
CA VAL A 33 -29.21 -4.91 15.54
C VAL A 33 -30.24 -5.69 16.39
N LEU A 34 -29.91 -6.93 16.81
CA LEU A 34 -30.71 -7.77 17.71
C LEU A 34 -29.85 -8.40 18.83
N ASP A 35 -30.45 -8.58 20.01
CA ASP A 35 -29.86 -9.32 21.14
C ASP A 35 -29.66 -10.80 20.75
N GLY A 36 -28.40 -11.26 20.68
CA GLY A 36 -28.02 -12.67 20.45
C GLY A 36 -27.40 -13.01 19.09
N GLU A 37 -27.21 -12.03 18.20
CA GLU A 37 -26.66 -12.27 16.86
C GLU A 37 -25.11 -12.17 16.85
N PRO A 38 -24.39 -13.13 16.23
CA PRO A 38 -22.93 -13.10 16.20
C PRO A 38 -22.44 -11.89 15.40
N GLN A 39 -21.56 -11.10 16.04
CA GLN A 39 -21.05 -9.85 15.51
C GLN A 39 -20.44 -10.05 14.11
N THR A 40 -20.98 -9.37 13.11
CA THR A 40 -20.45 -9.39 11.74
C THR A 40 -19.44 -8.26 11.59
N THR A 41 -18.15 -8.58 11.65
CA THR A 41 -17.06 -7.64 11.37
C THR A 41 -17.04 -7.28 9.89
N SER A 42 -17.42 -6.06 9.54
CA SER A 42 -17.25 -5.50 8.19
C SER A 42 -16.03 -4.59 8.17
N VAL A 43 -15.04 -4.91 7.33
CA VAL A 43 -13.87 -4.04 7.10
C VAL A 43 -14.26 -2.97 6.11
N VAL A 44 -14.30 -1.71 6.57
CA VAL A 44 -14.57 -0.57 5.69
C VAL A 44 -13.25 -0.10 5.11
N TYR A 45 -13.13 -0.16 3.78
CA TYR A 45 -11.97 0.32 3.05
C TYR A 45 -12.19 1.74 2.54
N SER A 46 -11.25 2.63 2.85
CA SER A 46 -11.19 3.95 2.23
C SER A 46 -10.68 3.83 0.79
N ALA A 47 -11.58 3.94 -0.18
CA ALA A 47 -11.25 3.93 -1.61
C ALA A 47 -10.07 4.84 -1.99
N PRO A 48 -10.00 6.13 -1.56
CA PRO A 48 -8.89 7.00 -1.94
C PRO A 48 -7.53 6.54 -1.38
N LEU A 49 -7.47 6.00 -0.15
CA LEU A 49 -6.22 5.48 0.42
C LEU A 49 -5.78 4.18 -0.25
N LEU A 50 -6.74 3.35 -0.66
CA LEU A 50 -6.49 2.11 -1.39
C LEU A 50 -5.93 2.40 -2.78
N VAL A 51 -6.48 3.39 -3.49
CA VAL A 51 -5.94 3.87 -4.77
C VAL A 51 -4.53 4.44 -4.61
N LEU A 52 -4.29 5.26 -3.58
CA LEU A 52 -2.97 5.80 -3.28
C LEU A 52 -1.94 4.69 -3.02
N SER A 53 -2.32 3.67 -2.25
CA SER A 53 -1.48 2.50 -1.99
C SER A 53 -1.08 1.78 -3.29
N LEU A 54 -2.05 1.49 -4.15
CA LEU A 54 -1.80 0.79 -5.42
C LEU A 54 -0.95 1.62 -6.39
N LEU A 55 -1.17 2.93 -6.44
CA LEU A 55 -0.37 3.85 -7.24
C LEU A 55 1.10 3.84 -6.79
N LEU A 56 1.33 3.99 -5.49
CA LEU A 56 2.68 3.96 -4.91
C LEU A 56 3.37 2.61 -5.12
N ALA A 57 2.64 1.50 -4.97
CA ALA A 57 3.17 0.15 -5.25
C ALA A 57 3.60 0.00 -6.71
N THR A 58 2.82 0.54 -7.65
CA THR A 58 3.15 0.51 -9.09
C THR A 58 4.42 1.31 -9.37
N ILE A 59 4.53 2.52 -8.83
CA ILE A 59 5.72 3.37 -8.98
C ILE A 59 6.95 2.67 -8.37
N ALA A 60 6.82 2.09 -7.18
CA ALA A 60 7.89 1.33 -6.53
C ALA A 60 8.39 0.18 -7.40
N GLY A 61 7.48 -0.61 -7.98
CA GLY A 61 7.82 -1.72 -8.88
C GLY A 61 8.59 -1.26 -10.12
N VAL A 62 8.13 -0.20 -10.79
CA VAL A 62 8.80 0.35 -11.98
C VAL A 62 10.21 0.85 -11.64
N LEU A 63 10.35 1.63 -10.56
CA LEU A 63 11.64 2.15 -10.12
C LEU A 63 12.61 1.04 -9.72
N ALA A 64 12.13 0.00 -9.05
CA ALA A 64 12.94 -1.17 -8.69
C ALA A 64 13.46 -1.90 -9.95
N VAL A 65 12.60 -2.14 -10.94
CA VAL A 65 13.00 -2.78 -12.21
C VAL A 65 14.05 -1.95 -12.95
N LEU A 66 13.82 -0.63 -13.08
CA LEU A 66 14.76 0.26 -13.76
C LEU A 66 16.10 0.34 -13.03
N GLY A 67 16.08 0.47 -11.70
CA GLY A 67 17.28 0.51 -10.87
C GLY A 67 18.09 -0.78 -11.00
N ILE A 68 17.45 -1.95 -10.89
CA ILE A 68 18.10 -3.25 -11.03
C ILE A 68 18.64 -3.45 -12.46
N ALA A 69 17.85 -3.15 -13.48
CA ALA A 69 18.27 -3.27 -14.87
C ALA A 69 19.50 -2.40 -15.17
N ARG A 70 19.55 -1.18 -14.62
CA ARG A 70 20.69 -0.28 -14.79
C ARG A 70 21.93 -0.74 -14.02
N MET A 71 21.77 -1.32 -12.82
CA MET A 71 22.90 -1.93 -12.10
C MET A 71 23.48 -3.13 -12.85
N ARG A 72 22.66 -3.91 -13.55
CA ARG A 72 23.11 -5.07 -14.34
C ARG A 72 23.76 -4.70 -15.69
N ARG A 73 23.48 -3.50 -16.21
CA ARG A 73 24.04 -2.99 -17.48
C ARG A 73 25.31 -2.15 -17.29
N GLY A 74 25.62 -1.78 -16.05
CA GLY A 74 26.77 -0.95 -15.68
C GLY A 74 27.93 -1.76 -15.18
#